data_AF-A0A432U1U2-F1
#
_entry.id   AF-A0A432U1U2-F1
#
_cell.length_a   1.000
_cell.length_b   1.000
_cell.length_c   1.000
_cell.angle_alpha   90.00
_cell.angle_beta   90.00
_cell.angle_gamma   90.00
#
_symmetry.space_group_name_H-M   'P 1'
#
loop_
_entity.id
_entity.type
_entity.pdbx_description
1 polymer ?
#
loop_
_entity_poly.entity_id
_entity_poly.type
_entity_poly.pdbx_seq_one_letter_code
_entity_poly.pdbx_strand_id
1 'polypeptide(L)' 'MPKICILSDSHGFIHPEVIKIANQCDIAIHAGDIIN' A
#
# COMPACT_ATOMS: atom_id res chain seq x y z
N MET A 1 -11.93 -4.48 -14.78
CA MET A 1 -10.68 -3.71 -14.90
C MET A 1 -9.85 -3.98 -13.66
N PRO A 2 -8.54 -4.29 -13.79
CA PRO A 2 -7.68 -4.50 -12.64
C PRO A 2 -7.53 -3.19 -11.86
N LYS A 3 -7.55 -3.29 -10.53
CA LYS A 3 -7.32 -2.20 -9.59
C LYS A 3 -5.89 -2.32 -9.05
N ILE A 4 -5.16 -1.20 -9.10
CA ILE A 4 -3.77 -1.14 -8.64
C ILE A 4 -3.72 -0.15 -7.46
N CYS A 5 -3.19 -0.61 -6.33
CA CYS A 5 -2.83 0.23 -5.20
C CYS A 5 -1.36 0.64 -5.32
N ILE A 6 -1.07 1.93 -5.15
CA ILE A 6 0.30 2.45 -5.05
C ILE A 6 0.41 3.19 -3.71
N LEU A 7 1.40 2.82 -2.90
CA LEU A 7 1.70 3.45 -1.61
C LEU A 7 3.21 3.70 -1.47
N SER A 8 3.62 4.58 -0.56
CA SER A 8 5.03 4.93 -0.29
C SER A 8 5.15 5.44 1.14
N ASP A 9 6.39 5.60 1.64
CA ASP A 9 6.69 6.34 2.87
C ASP A 9 5.99 5.75 4.11
N SER A 10 5.95 4.42 4.19
CA SER A 10 5.34 3.73 5.33
C SER A 10 6.18 3.87 6.60
N HIS A 11 7.51 4.01 6.48
CA HIS A 11 8.41 4.09 7.65
C HIS A 11 8.10 3.04 8.75
N GLY A 12 7.82 1.80 8.33
CA GLY A 12 7.48 0.68 9.20
C GLY A 12 6.02 0.63 9.67
N PHE A 13 5.16 1.56 9.25
CA PHE A 13 3.76 1.63 9.66
C PHE A 13 2.80 1.94 8.49
N ILE A 14 1.78 1.11 8.33
CA ILE A 14 0.66 1.37 7.43
C ILE A 14 -0.62 1.43 8.27
N HIS A 15 -1.39 2.50 8.10
CA HIS A 15 -2.67 2.64 8.79
C HIS A 15 -3.66 1.52 8.39
N PRO A 16 -4.40 0.88 9.31
CA PRO A 16 -5.29 -0.24 8.99
C PRO A 16 -6.32 0.03 7.88
N GLU A 17 -6.84 1.26 7.77
CA GLU A 17 -7.75 1.63 6.68
C GLU A 17 -7.08 1.61 5.30
N VAL A 18 -5.79 1.93 5.21
CA VAL A 18 -5.03 1.82 3.94
C VAL A 18 -4.87 0.36 3.55
N ILE A 19 -4.65 -0.53 4.52
CA ILE A 19 -4.61 -1.98 4.29
C ILE A 19 -5.96 -2.48 3.77
N LYS A 20 -7.08 -2.03 4.34
CA LYS A 20 -8.43 -2.39 3.85
C LYS A 20 -8.63 -1.99 2.39
N ILE A 21 -8.13 -0.81 1.98
CA ILE A 21 -8.20 -0.34 0.59
C ILE A 21 -7.28 -1.18 -0.31
N ALA A 22 -6.03 -1.41 0.10
CA ALA A 22 -5.07 -2.21 -0.66
C ALA A 22 -5.58 -3.64 -0.91
N ASN A 23 -6.27 -4.24 0.07
CA ASN A 23 -6.90 -5.56 -0.05
C ASN A 23 -8.07 -5.62 -1.05
N GLN A 24 -8.56 -4.48 -1.55
CA GLN A 24 -9.58 -4.41 -2.61
C GLN A 24 -8.95 -4.28 -4.00
N CYS A 25 -7.61 -4.23 -4.08
CA CYS A 25 -6.87 -4.14 -5.33
C CYS A 25 -6.31 -5.51 -5.74
N ASP A 26 -6.15 -5.70 -7.05
CA ASP A 26 -5.57 -6.92 -7.61
C ASP A 26 -4.03 -6.92 -7.47
N ILE A 27 -3.43 -5.72 -7.44
CA ILE A 27 -1.99 -5.51 -7.29
C ILE A 27 -1.76 -4.36 -6.30
N ALA A 28 -0.81 -4.54 -5.40
CA ALA A 28 -0.28 -3.47 -4.55
C ALA A 28 1.21 -3.27 -4.84
N ILE A 29 1.61 -2.02 -5.07
CA ILE A 29 3.00 -1.60 -5.34
C ILE A 29 3.40 -0.61 -4.25
N HIS A 30 4.51 -0.90 -3.56
CA HIS A 30 5.13 0.05 -2.65
C HIS A 30 6.28 0.78 -3.36
N ALA A 31 6.26 2.11 -3.43
CA ALA A 31 7.16 2.91 -4.24
C ALA A 31 8.52 3.23 -3.58
N GLY A 32 8.66 2.98 -2.28
CA GLY A 32 9.93 3.11 -1.56
C GLY A 32 9.70 3.53 -0.11
N ASP A 33 10.77 3.63 0.66
CA ASP A 33 10.74 4.13 2.04
C ASP A 33 9.82 3.28 2.97
N ILE A 34 10.03 1.96 2.90
CA ILE A 34 9.25 0.95 3.64
C ILE A 34 9.67 0.89 5.11
N ILE A 35 10.97 0.98 5.38
CA ILE A 35 11.60 0.96 6.72
C ILE A 35 12.74 1.98 6.74
N ASN A 36 13.12 2.45 7.93
CA ASN A 36 14.36 3.22 8.12
C ASN A 36 15.60 2.32 8.14
#